data_AF-A0A6P6V7B7-F1
#
_entry.id   AF-A0A6P6V7B7-F1
#
_cell.length_a   1.000
_cell.length_b   1.000
_cell.length_c   1.000
_cell.angle_alpha   90.00
_cell.angle_beta   90.00
_cell.angle_gamma   90.00
#
_symmetry.space_group_name_H-M   'P 1'
#
loop_
_entity.id
_entity.type
_entity.pdbx_description
1 polymer ?
#
loop_
_entity_poly.entity_id
_entity_poly.type
_entity_poly.pdbx_seq_one_letter_code
_entity_poly.pdbx_strand_id
1 'polypeptide(L)'
;MHENYGRFDDLETDISNGQNEVSFEIWLMAESLAKAVFSNFAVLYSNNFCNLLGNITCIPAEKGFPIIGGKTSGKRVLCSYSKAIVMKDWPLAWSCAPILSRQSVVPPDYSWAALHLRSPPSFQTVLRHLQAIGKNNGEDTLAHWSAAPGSKTIDEASFEVLKYLENAWDSLSSSDMLEVSKKNWQ
;
A
#
# COMPACT_ATOMS: atom_id res chain seq x y z
N MET A 1 -26.39 27.58 -18.43
CA MET A 1 -25.49 26.63 -19.11
C MET A 1 -24.07 27.06 -18.82
N HIS A 2 -23.36 26.30 -17.98
CA HIS A 2 -21.90 26.12 -17.99
C HIS A 2 -21.61 25.05 -16.93
N GLU A 3 -21.51 23.81 -17.39
CA GLU A 3 -21.03 22.67 -16.61
C GLU A 3 -19.50 22.71 -16.57
N ASN A 4 -18.93 22.65 -15.37
CA ASN A 4 -17.51 22.38 -15.17
C ASN A 4 -17.36 20.89 -14.84
N TYR A 5 -17.21 20.07 -15.87
CA TYR A 5 -16.73 18.69 -15.73
C TYR A 5 -15.21 18.72 -15.68
N GLY A 6 -14.63 18.43 -14.51
CA GLY A 6 -13.19 18.38 -14.34
C GLY A 6 -12.77 17.83 -12.98
N ARG A 7 -12.95 16.51 -12.76
CA ARG A 7 -12.27 15.77 -11.68
C ARG A 7 -12.30 14.23 -11.78
N PHE A 8 -12.40 13.65 -12.98
CA PHE A 8 -12.50 12.18 -13.11
C PHE A 8 -11.32 11.51 -13.80
N ASP A 9 -10.23 12.23 -14.07
CA ASP A 9 -9.10 11.68 -14.87
C ASP A 9 -7.94 11.11 -14.02
N ASP A 10 -8.01 11.18 -12.69
CA ASP A 10 -6.89 10.78 -11.81
C ASP A 10 -7.05 9.38 -11.18
N LEU A 11 -8.15 8.67 -11.48
CA LEU A 11 -8.45 7.35 -10.90
C LEU A 11 -8.40 6.19 -11.93
N GLU A 12 -8.38 6.49 -13.22
CA GLU A 12 -8.34 5.47 -14.28
C GLU A 12 -6.91 5.00 -14.62
N THR A 13 -5.88 5.72 -14.16
CA THR A 13 -4.50 5.54 -14.62
C THR A 13 -3.69 4.47 -13.88
N ASP A 14 -4.23 3.86 -12.82
CA ASP A 14 -3.42 3.08 -11.87
C ASP A 14 -3.50 1.54 -12.03
N ILE A 15 -4.46 1.04 -12.81
CA ILE A 15 -4.64 -0.41 -13.08
C ILE A 15 -3.86 -0.82 -14.36
N SER A 16 -3.54 0.14 -15.22
CA SER A 16 -2.90 -0.05 -16.54
C SER A 16 -1.42 0.34 -16.61
N ASN A 17 -0.73 0.56 -15.48
CA ASN A 17 0.70 0.92 -15.51
C ASN A 17 1.61 -0.33 -15.49
N GLY A 18 1.95 -0.80 -16.69
CA GLY A 18 3.23 -1.49 -16.94
C GLY A 18 4.45 -0.55 -16.83
N GLN A 19 4.23 0.75 -16.61
CA GLN A 19 5.28 1.78 -16.67
C GLN A 19 6.11 1.99 -15.40
N ASN A 20 5.68 1.46 -14.24
CA ASN A 20 6.38 1.69 -12.96
C ASN A 20 7.21 0.49 -12.47
N GLU A 21 7.25 -0.60 -13.24
CA GLU A 21 8.11 -1.72 -12.87
C GLU A 21 9.58 -1.36 -13.07
N VAL A 22 10.39 -1.56 -12.04
CA VAL A 22 11.85 -1.34 -12.10
C VAL A 22 12.59 -2.65 -12.31
N SER A 23 13.76 -2.55 -12.96
CA SER A 23 14.66 -3.69 -13.13
C SER A 23 15.09 -4.24 -11.76
N PHE A 24 15.46 -5.52 -11.73
CA PHE A 24 15.89 -6.16 -10.49
C PHE A 24 17.15 -5.49 -9.90
N GLU A 25 18.07 -5.04 -10.76
CA GLU A 25 19.30 -4.36 -10.38
C GLU A 25 19.02 -3.02 -9.70
N ILE A 26 18.13 -2.19 -10.26
CA ILE A 26 17.71 -0.92 -9.66
C ILE A 26 17.04 -1.17 -8.30
N TRP A 27 16.19 -2.20 -8.23
CA TRP A 27 15.49 -2.55 -7.01
C TRP A 27 16.44 -3.04 -5.90
N LEU A 28 17.45 -3.86 -6.24
CA LEU A 28 18.51 -4.27 -5.31
C LEU A 28 19.43 -3.12 -4.88
N MET A 29 19.71 -2.19 -5.79
CA MET A 29 20.48 -0.98 -5.46
C MET A 29 19.73 -0.12 -4.43
N ALA A 30 18.43 0.07 -4.64
CA ALA A 30 17.56 0.77 -3.70
C ALA A 30 17.50 0.06 -2.33
N GLU A 31 17.49 -1.28 -2.31
CA GLU A 31 17.56 -2.05 -1.06
C GLU A 31 18.89 -1.81 -0.33
N SER A 32 19.99 -1.79 -1.08
CA SER A 32 21.32 -1.54 -0.53
C SER A 32 21.43 -0.12 0.05
N LEU A 33 20.81 0.87 -0.60
CA LEU A 33 20.70 2.23 -0.09
C LEU A 33 19.90 2.28 1.23
N ALA A 34 18.72 1.66 1.27
CA ALA A 34 17.91 1.62 2.49
C ALA A 34 18.67 0.98 3.66
N LYS A 35 19.33 -0.15 3.42
CA LYS A 35 20.22 -0.81 4.41
C LYS A 35 21.32 0.13 4.90
N ALA A 36 22.00 0.83 3.99
CA ALA A 36 23.07 1.74 4.36
C ALA A 36 22.56 2.90 5.24
N VAL A 37 21.38 3.46 4.91
CA VAL A 37 20.73 4.48 5.74
C VAL A 37 20.43 3.94 7.13
N PHE A 38 19.83 2.74 7.23
CA PHE A 38 19.45 2.15 8.52
C PHE A 38 20.64 1.75 9.38
N SER A 39 21.71 1.22 8.80
CA SER A 39 22.95 0.94 9.50
C SER A 39 23.61 2.19 10.09
N ASN A 40 23.32 3.37 9.54
CA ASN A 40 23.86 4.66 9.99
C ASN A 40 22.80 5.54 10.66
N PHE A 41 21.66 4.98 11.04
CA PHE A 41 20.51 5.79 11.45
C PHE A 41 20.76 6.53 12.75
N ALA A 42 21.60 6.01 13.64
CA ALA A 42 22.03 6.72 14.86
C ALA A 42 22.65 8.10 14.56
N VAL A 43 23.30 8.25 13.40
CA VAL A 43 23.93 9.52 12.97
C VAL A 43 22.99 10.34 12.11
N LEU A 44 22.21 9.69 11.23
CA LEU A 44 21.33 10.36 10.27
C LEU A 44 19.97 10.78 10.85
N TYR A 45 19.55 10.17 11.96
CA TYR A 45 18.20 10.35 12.49
C TYR A 45 17.97 11.80 12.93
N SER A 46 17.02 12.42 12.25
CA SER A 46 16.37 13.65 12.66
C SER A 46 14.96 13.67 12.07
N ASN A 47 14.05 14.46 12.66
CA ASN A 47 12.70 14.62 12.10
C ASN A 47 12.74 15.16 10.67
N ASN A 48 13.67 16.07 10.36
CA ASN A 48 13.81 16.62 9.02
C ASN A 48 14.29 15.56 8.01
N PHE A 49 15.31 14.79 8.37
CA PHE A 49 15.79 13.69 7.52
C PHE A 49 14.68 12.66 7.27
N CYS A 50 13.97 12.23 8.31
CA CYS A 50 12.88 11.27 8.17
C CYS A 50 11.73 11.84 7.34
N ASN A 51 11.35 13.10 7.54
CA ASN A 51 10.28 13.72 6.77
C ASN A 51 10.64 13.80 5.27
N LEU A 52 11.89 14.10 4.93
CA LEU A 52 12.37 14.09 3.54
C LEU A 52 12.37 12.66 2.98
N LEU A 53 13.01 11.72 3.66
CA LEU A 53 13.09 10.32 3.23
C LEU A 53 11.69 9.70 3.08
N GLY A 54 10.75 10.07 3.95
CA GLY A 54 9.38 9.60 3.94
C GLY A 54 8.59 9.99 2.68
N ASN A 55 9.03 11.02 1.96
CA ASN A 55 8.37 11.56 0.78
C ASN A 55 9.11 11.28 -0.54
N ILE A 56 10.34 10.76 -0.49
CA ILE A 56 11.12 10.42 -1.70
C ILE A 56 10.76 9.02 -2.19
N THR A 57 10.54 8.87 -3.49
CA THR A 57 10.24 7.60 -4.17
C THR A 57 11.52 6.79 -4.46
N CYS A 58 12.19 6.31 -3.42
CA CYS A 58 13.44 5.55 -3.56
C CYS A 58 13.46 4.21 -2.81
N ILE A 59 12.36 3.84 -2.15
CA ILE A 59 12.29 2.63 -1.32
C ILE A 59 11.79 1.46 -2.17
N PRO A 60 12.53 0.34 -2.26
CA PRO A 60 12.09 -0.81 -3.04
C PRO A 60 10.90 -1.49 -2.35
N ALA A 61 9.86 -1.77 -3.14
CA ALA A 61 8.65 -2.42 -2.69
C ALA A 61 8.06 -3.31 -3.79
N GLU A 62 6.98 -4.03 -3.46
CA GLU A 62 6.20 -4.84 -4.39
C GLU A 62 4.77 -4.29 -4.48
N LYS A 63 4.23 -4.11 -5.69
CA LYS A 63 2.83 -3.71 -5.90
C LYS A 63 2.02 -4.93 -6.39
N GLY A 64 0.87 -5.16 -5.76
CA GLY A 64 0.00 -6.32 -6.04
C GLY A 64 0.05 -7.35 -4.92
N PHE A 65 -0.38 -8.59 -5.22
CA PHE A 65 -0.37 -9.67 -4.25
C PHE A 65 1.05 -9.94 -3.73
N PRO A 66 1.24 -10.02 -2.41
CA PRO A 66 2.55 -10.28 -1.86
C PRO A 66 2.98 -11.72 -2.11
N ILE A 67 4.29 -11.91 -2.26
CA ILE A 67 4.89 -13.21 -2.50
C ILE A 67 4.91 -14.03 -1.21
N ILE A 68 4.28 -15.20 -1.23
CA ILE A 68 4.43 -16.21 -0.18
C ILE A 68 4.81 -17.53 -0.89
N GLY A 69 6.02 -18.03 -0.66
CA GLY A 69 6.46 -19.33 -1.22
C GLY A 69 7.17 -19.31 -2.59
N GLY A 70 7.71 -18.17 -3.06
CA GLY A 70 8.74 -18.16 -4.11
C GLY A 70 8.30 -18.04 -5.58
N LYS A 71 7.00 -17.93 -5.89
CA LYS A 71 6.52 -17.50 -7.22
C LYS A 71 6.12 -16.02 -7.18
N THR A 72 6.78 -15.20 -7.99
CA THR A 72 6.60 -13.75 -8.05
C THR A 72 5.31 -13.40 -8.82
N SER A 73 4.33 -12.75 -8.17
CA SER A 73 3.19 -12.11 -8.87
C SER A 73 3.18 -10.59 -8.73
N GLY A 74 3.87 -10.03 -7.73
CA GLY A 74 3.97 -8.58 -7.52
C GLY A 74 4.97 -7.91 -8.47
N LYS A 75 4.63 -6.70 -8.93
CA LYS A 75 5.53 -5.84 -9.72
C LYS A 75 6.55 -5.18 -8.79
N ARG A 76 7.84 -5.25 -9.13
CA ARG A 76 8.90 -4.50 -8.41
C ARG A 76 8.75 -3.02 -8.68
N VAL A 77 8.61 -2.22 -7.65
CA VAL A 77 8.45 -0.76 -7.77
C VAL A 77 9.37 -0.04 -6.79
N LEU A 78 9.61 1.25 -7.03
CA LEU A 78 10.10 2.17 -6.01
C LEU A 78 8.92 2.98 -5.46
N CYS A 79 8.93 3.23 -4.16
CA CYS A 79 7.88 3.96 -3.46
C CYS A 79 8.46 4.90 -2.40
N SER A 80 7.62 5.74 -1.83
CA SER A 80 7.91 6.51 -0.62
C SER A 80 7.30 5.82 0.60
N TYR A 81 7.91 5.98 1.79
CA TYR A 81 7.34 5.40 3.02
C TYR A 81 5.93 5.91 3.31
N SER A 82 5.64 7.18 3.00
CA SER A 82 4.31 7.80 3.11
C SER A 82 3.21 7.09 2.31
N LYS A 83 3.57 6.33 1.27
CA LYS A 83 2.62 5.61 0.40
C LYS A 83 2.69 4.09 0.58
N ALA A 84 3.69 3.60 1.31
CA ALA A 84 3.92 2.18 1.48
C ALA A 84 3.11 1.60 2.65
N ILE A 85 2.94 0.28 2.62
CA ILE A 85 2.43 -0.50 3.73
C ILE A 85 3.43 -1.59 4.13
N VAL A 86 3.42 -1.98 5.40
CA VAL A 86 4.23 -3.09 5.88
C VAL A 86 3.57 -4.42 5.52
N MET A 87 4.38 -5.47 5.35
CA MET A 87 3.91 -6.79 4.92
C MET A 87 2.74 -7.32 5.76
N LYS A 88 2.75 -7.17 7.09
CA LYS A 88 1.65 -7.66 7.95
C LYS A 88 0.28 -7.01 7.65
N ASP A 89 0.25 -5.85 7.01
CA ASP A 89 -0.97 -5.10 6.69
C ASP A 89 -1.40 -5.28 5.23
N TRP A 90 -0.77 -6.18 4.47
CA TRP A 90 -1.05 -6.40 3.06
C TRP A 90 -2.54 -6.61 2.74
N PRO A 91 -3.35 -7.34 3.56
CA PRO A 91 -4.76 -7.56 3.23
C PRO A 91 -5.58 -6.28 3.20
N LEU A 92 -5.08 -5.20 3.81
CA LEU A 92 -5.78 -3.93 3.92
C LEU A 92 -5.53 -3.01 2.71
N ALA A 93 -4.50 -3.26 1.89
CA ALA A 93 -4.14 -2.30 0.82
C ALA A 93 -3.37 -2.82 -0.39
N TRP A 94 -3.16 -4.13 -0.56
CA TRP A 94 -2.30 -4.68 -1.62
C TRP A 94 -2.67 -4.23 -3.06
N SER A 95 -3.95 -3.93 -3.31
CA SER A 95 -4.42 -3.51 -4.63
C SER A 95 -4.05 -2.06 -4.99
N CYS A 96 -3.76 -1.21 -4.00
CA CYS A 96 -3.54 0.22 -4.20
C CYS A 96 -2.27 0.78 -3.57
N ALA A 97 -1.61 0.05 -2.68
CA ALA A 97 -0.40 0.50 -1.98
C ALA A 97 0.78 -0.47 -2.20
N PRO A 98 2.01 0.05 -2.43
CA PRO A 98 3.21 -0.78 -2.44
C PRO A 98 3.49 -1.40 -1.07
N ILE A 99 3.94 -2.65 -1.07
CA ILE A 99 4.23 -3.47 0.11
C ILE A 99 5.73 -3.54 0.34
N LEU A 100 6.16 -3.18 1.54
CA LEU A 100 7.51 -3.43 2.04
C LEU A 100 7.65 -4.92 2.40
N SER A 101 7.91 -5.75 1.39
CA SER A 101 7.97 -7.22 1.53
C SER A 101 9.23 -7.72 2.26
N ARG A 102 10.33 -6.94 2.24
CA ARG A 102 11.60 -7.30 2.86
C ARG A 102 11.83 -6.56 4.17
N GLN A 103 12.19 -7.28 5.23
CA GLN A 103 12.52 -6.67 6.51
C GLN A 103 13.70 -5.68 6.43
N SER A 104 14.59 -5.88 5.46
CA SER A 104 15.74 -5.00 5.22
C SER A 104 15.39 -3.56 4.84
N VAL A 105 14.16 -3.31 4.39
CA VAL A 105 13.69 -1.99 3.94
C VAL A 105 12.63 -1.42 4.88
N VAL A 106 12.29 -2.15 5.95
CA VAL A 106 11.40 -1.69 7.02
C VAL A 106 12.23 -0.95 8.07
N PRO A 107 11.99 0.36 8.28
CA PRO A 107 12.72 1.14 9.28
C PRO A 107 12.36 0.72 10.71
N PRO A 108 13.15 1.09 11.73
CA PRO A 108 12.78 0.90 13.12
C PRO A 108 11.46 1.59 13.48
N ASP A 109 10.61 0.94 14.29
CA ASP A 109 9.24 1.39 14.60
C ASP A 109 9.16 2.83 15.12
N TYR A 110 10.13 3.27 15.92
CA TYR A 110 10.17 4.63 16.48
C TYR A 110 10.28 5.73 15.42
N SER A 111 10.73 5.42 14.19
CA SER A 111 10.86 6.42 13.11
C SER A 111 9.66 6.45 12.17
N TRP A 112 8.71 5.52 12.29
CA TRP A 112 7.60 5.37 11.35
C TRP A 112 6.76 6.65 11.23
N ALA A 113 6.43 7.26 12.37
CA ALA A 113 5.68 8.52 12.40
C ALA A 113 6.41 9.64 11.63
N ALA A 114 7.74 9.76 11.79
CA ALA A 114 8.53 10.78 11.12
C ALA A 114 8.76 10.47 9.62
N LEU A 115 8.68 9.20 9.22
CA LEU A 115 8.74 8.74 7.83
C LEU A 115 7.36 8.72 7.15
N HIS A 116 6.29 9.06 7.88
CA HIS A 116 4.89 8.93 7.45
C HIS A 116 4.47 7.49 7.10
N LEU A 117 5.21 6.48 7.56
CA LEU A 117 4.83 5.08 7.44
C LEU A 117 3.76 4.77 8.49
N ARG A 118 2.62 4.21 8.07
CA ARG A 118 1.50 3.89 8.96
C ARG A 118 1.25 2.40 9.00
N SER A 119 0.98 1.91 10.21
CA SER A 119 0.54 0.55 10.46
C SER A 119 -0.43 0.58 11.66
N PRO A 120 -1.72 0.25 11.47
CA PRO A 120 -2.34 -0.11 10.19
C PRO A 120 -2.40 1.08 9.19
N PRO A 121 -2.71 0.83 7.90
CA PRO A 121 -2.90 1.88 6.91
C PRO A 121 -4.05 2.83 7.29
N SER A 122 -4.06 4.04 6.71
CA SER A 122 -5.15 4.99 6.92
C SER A 122 -6.49 4.47 6.36
N PHE A 123 -7.61 4.91 6.93
CA PHE A 123 -8.94 4.53 6.46
C PHE A 123 -9.10 4.81 4.97
N GLN A 124 -8.62 5.97 4.49
CA GLN A 124 -8.65 6.32 3.07
C GLN A 124 -7.92 5.31 2.18
N THR A 125 -6.81 4.73 2.65
CA THR A 125 -6.10 3.70 1.92
C THR A 125 -6.90 2.41 1.87
N VAL A 126 -7.52 2.00 2.99
CA VAL A 126 -8.36 0.80 3.05
C VAL A 126 -9.65 0.97 2.22
N LEU A 127 -10.24 2.15 2.22
CA LEU A 127 -11.40 2.46 1.38
C LEU A 127 -11.05 2.38 -0.11
N ARG A 128 -9.92 2.97 -0.53
CA ARG A 128 -9.42 2.84 -1.91
C ARG A 128 -9.14 1.38 -2.27
N HIS A 129 -8.60 0.61 -1.33
CA HIS A 129 -8.37 -0.82 -1.51
C HIS A 129 -9.68 -1.57 -1.80
N LEU A 130 -10.69 -1.38 -0.95
CA LEU A 130 -12.02 -1.99 -1.10
C LEU A 130 -12.69 -1.61 -2.41
N GLN A 131 -12.63 -0.32 -2.76
CA GLN A 131 -13.14 0.18 -4.04
C GLN A 131 -12.43 -0.46 -5.23
N ALA A 132 -11.12 -0.71 -5.14
CA ALA A 132 -10.35 -1.33 -6.21
C ALA A 132 -10.67 -2.83 -6.34
N ILE A 133 -10.76 -3.57 -5.23
CA ILE A 133 -11.02 -5.02 -5.27
C ILE A 133 -12.49 -5.37 -5.53
N GLY A 134 -13.42 -4.46 -5.25
CA GLY A 134 -14.85 -4.63 -5.51
C GLY A 134 -15.28 -4.25 -6.93
N LYS A 135 -14.38 -3.71 -7.76
CA LYS A 135 -14.66 -3.51 -9.20
C LYS A 135 -15.06 -4.83 -9.84
N ASN A 136 -15.97 -4.78 -10.82
CA ASN A 136 -16.48 -5.97 -11.52
C ASN A 136 -16.96 -7.06 -10.55
N ASN A 137 -17.66 -6.67 -9.48
CA ASN A 137 -18.13 -7.58 -8.41
C ASN A 137 -17.03 -8.42 -7.76
N GLY A 138 -15.77 -7.99 -7.87
CA GLY A 138 -14.61 -8.71 -7.35
C GLY A 138 -14.19 -9.93 -8.16
N GLU A 139 -14.79 -10.19 -9.33
CA GLU A 139 -14.44 -11.34 -10.18
C GLU A 139 -12.95 -11.35 -10.53
N ASP A 140 -12.39 -10.20 -10.90
CA ASP A 140 -10.97 -10.07 -11.22
C ASP A 140 -10.08 -10.37 -10.01
N THR A 141 -10.47 -9.91 -8.81
CA THR A 141 -9.74 -10.18 -7.56
C THR A 141 -9.73 -11.67 -7.24
N LEU A 142 -10.88 -12.34 -7.37
CA LEU A 142 -11.03 -13.77 -7.10
C LEU A 142 -10.26 -14.61 -8.11
N ALA A 143 -10.31 -14.26 -9.40
CA ALA A 143 -9.63 -14.99 -10.47
C ALA A 143 -8.10 -14.98 -10.31
N HIS A 144 -7.53 -13.94 -9.71
CA HIS A 144 -6.10 -13.78 -9.52
C HIS A 144 -5.63 -14.09 -8.09
N TRP A 145 -6.53 -14.56 -7.21
CA TRP A 145 -6.17 -14.86 -5.83
C TRP A 145 -5.13 -15.98 -5.78
N SER A 146 -4.05 -15.74 -5.04
CA SER A 146 -2.98 -16.73 -4.92
C SER A 146 -3.43 -17.92 -4.08
N ALA A 147 -3.50 -19.09 -4.71
CA ALA A 147 -3.68 -20.39 -4.04
C ALA A 147 -2.35 -21.01 -3.56
N ALA A 148 -1.29 -20.20 -3.43
CA ALA A 148 0.02 -20.69 -2.99
C ALA A 148 -0.04 -21.18 -1.53
N PRO A 149 0.57 -22.33 -1.19
CA PRO A 149 0.66 -22.79 0.18
C PRO A 149 1.29 -21.73 1.10
N GLY A 150 0.62 -21.39 2.20
CA GLY A 150 1.06 -20.38 3.16
C GLY A 150 0.55 -18.95 2.91
N SER A 151 -0.12 -18.68 1.78
CA SER A 151 -0.87 -17.43 1.61
C SER A 151 -2.14 -17.43 2.48
N LYS A 152 -2.58 -16.23 2.90
CA LYS A 152 -3.90 -16.11 3.54
C LYS A 152 -4.99 -16.51 2.55
N THR A 153 -5.99 -17.22 3.04
CA THR A 153 -7.21 -17.44 2.27
C THR A 153 -7.97 -16.13 2.07
N ILE A 154 -8.91 -16.13 1.12
CA ILE A 154 -9.82 -15.00 0.92
C ILE A 154 -10.57 -14.67 2.21
N ASP A 155 -11.06 -15.70 2.92
CA ASP A 155 -11.80 -15.53 4.17
C ASP A 155 -10.94 -14.90 5.25
N GLU A 156 -9.70 -15.34 5.40
CA GLU A 156 -8.75 -14.78 6.38
C GLU A 156 -8.41 -13.32 6.07
N ALA A 157 -8.16 -13.00 4.79
CA ALA A 157 -7.90 -11.62 4.38
C ALA A 157 -9.13 -10.72 4.55
N SER A 158 -10.31 -11.23 4.20
CA SER A 158 -11.59 -10.52 4.37
C SER A 158 -11.89 -10.27 5.85
N PHE A 159 -11.61 -11.25 6.71
CA PHE A 159 -11.75 -11.10 8.16
C PHE A 159 -10.85 -10.00 8.73
N GLU A 160 -9.62 -9.85 8.23
CA GLU A 160 -8.73 -8.76 8.66
C GLU A 160 -9.26 -7.38 8.25
N VAL A 161 -9.83 -7.25 7.06
CA VAL A 161 -10.51 -6.02 6.63
C VAL A 161 -11.69 -5.73 7.56
N LEU A 162 -12.56 -6.70 7.81
CA LEU A 162 -13.74 -6.52 8.67
C LEU A 162 -13.33 -6.11 10.09
N LYS A 163 -12.31 -6.77 10.65
CA LYS A 163 -11.74 -6.42 11.96
C LYS A 163 -11.17 -5.01 11.97
N TYR A 164 -10.50 -4.58 10.89
CA TYR A 164 -10.02 -3.21 10.78
C TYR A 164 -11.19 -2.21 10.77
N LEU A 165 -12.22 -2.47 9.97
CA LEU A 165 -13.39 -1.60 9.84
C LEU A 165 -14.16 -1.47 11.16
N GLU A 166 -14.36 -2.57 11.89
CA GLU A 166 -14.99 -2.58 13.21
C GLU A 166 -14.25 -1.64 14.19
N ASN A 167 -12.92 -1.73 14.24
CA ASN A 167 -12.11 -0.90 15.12
C ASN A 167 -12.06 0.57 14.69
N ALA A 168 -12.14 0.84 13.38
CA ALA A 168 -12.06 2.19 12.83
C ALA A 168 -13.41 2.92 12.88
N TRP A 169 -14.53 2.18 12.95
CA TRP A 169 -15.89 2.70 12.71
C TRP A 169 -16.23 3.93 13.55
N ASP A 170 -15.98 3.87 14.86
CA ASP A 170 -16.32 4.97 15.78
C ASP A 170 -15.38 6.18 15.66
N SER A 171 -14.26 6.02 14.96
CA SER A 171 -13.24 7.07 14.77
C SER A 171 -13.37 7.80 13.42
N LEU A 172 -14.31 7.39 12.57
CA LEU A 172 -14.50 7.97 11.25
C LEU A 172 -15.03 9.40 11.33
N SER A 173 -14.43 10.29 10.54
CA SER A 173 -14.94 11.65 10.42
C SER A 173 -16.24 11.69 9.61
N SER A 174 -16.99 12.78 9.71
CA SER A 174 -18.17 13.01 8.86
C SER A 174 -17.82 12.99 7.36
N SER A 175 -16.59 13.37 6.99
CA SER A 175 -16.12 13.30 5.60
C SER A 175 -15.92 11.85 5.15
N ASP A 176 -15.32 11.01 6.00
CA ASP A 176 -15.11 9.59 5.71
C ASP A 176 -16.44 8.86 5.52
N MET A 177 -17.41 9.14 6.39
CA MET A 177 -18.77 8.59 6.27
C MET A 177 -19.48 9.01 4.98
N LEU A 178 -19.27 10.24 4.52
CA LEU A 178 -19.81 10.72 3.25
C LEU A 178 -19.17 10.05 2.04
N GLU A 179 -17.88 9.72 2.08
CA GLU A 179 -17.22 8.97 1.01
C GLU A 179 -17.74 7.54 0.91
N VAL A 180 -18.02 6.90 2.06
CA VAL A 180 -18.68 5.59 2.11
C VAL A 180 -20.10 5.65 1.55
N SER A 181 -20.87 6.70 1.86
CA SER A 181 -22.26 6.82 1.43
C SER A 181 -22.46 7.29 -0.02
N LYS A 182 -21.48 7.98 -0.62
CA LYS A 182 -21.60 8.58 -1.96
C LYS A 182 -21.56 7.57 -3.10
N LYS A 183 -21.17 6.32 -2.86
CA LYS A 183 -21.15 5.27 -3.87
C LYS A 183 -22.06 4.14 -3.42
N ASN A 184 -23.32 4.21 -3.87
CA ASN A 184 -24.24 3.09 -3.81
C ASN A 184 -23.52 1.86 -4.42
N TRP A 185 -23.41 0.81 -3.62
CA TRP A 185 -22.91 -0.52 -4.01
C TRP A 185 -23.89 -1.20 -4.97
N GLN A 186 -24.15 -0.59 -6.13
CA GLN A 186 -24.98 -1.13 -7.20
C GLN A 186 -24.13 -1.93 -8.20
#